data_AF-A0A1I8NIB7-F1
#
_entry.id   AF-A0A1I8NIB7-F1
#
_cell.length_a   1.000
_cell.length_b   1.000
_cell.length_c   1.000
_cell.angle_alpha   90.00
_cell.angle_beta   90.00
_cell.angle_gamma   90.00
#
_symmetry.space_group_name_H-M   'P 1'
#
loop_
_entity.id
_entity.type
_entity.pdbx_description
1 polymer ?
#
loop_
_entity_poly.entity_id
_entity_poly.type
_entity_poly.pdbx_seq_one_letter_code
_entity_poly.pdbx_strand_id
1 'polypeptide(L)'
;MAEECKLKSLLDEWEFPEMYSVLQENEITINELKHLTNEDLKEIIPVLGKRIRFREKLFLWKEKICPQSNETLSVHSKVGTWLNSPANSKGFNDIAQILRSCGKGRAIVDYYTENNQLLESHRHDIISIILEEVVTSNCILHISDFTLICEQILSLFPNENKIKSDFKLLYPDSENLLYSKWEKFINRIIDFFNSNIKDQASREELALCKQLSNKDSVNYMVIKLLNSVIKPTARFKSQDGNVLKKFTISDAQESLTLHVTNLSDYEVKINGLKEKYYASSNTLQPIIIVVGA
;
A
#
# COMPACT_ATOMS: atom_id res chain seq x y z
N MET A 1 3.41 25.43 38.59
CA MET A 1 4.14 24.67 39.64
C MET A 1 4.12 23.15 39.42
N ALA A 2 2.97 22.44 39.48
CA ALA A 2 2.96 20.97 39.43
C ALA A 2 3.27 20.36 38.05
N GLU A 3 2.86 21.00 36.95
CA GLU A 3 3.13 20.54 35.59
C GLU A 3 4.53 20.93 35.08
N GLU A 4 5.01 22.11 35.47
CA GLU A 4 6.38 22.57 35.15
C GLU A 4 7.45 21.65 35.73
N CYS A 5 7.26 21.17 36.97
CA CYS A 5 8.17 20.19 37.56
C CYS A 5 8.15 18.85 36.82
N LYS A 6 6.99 18.41 36.32
CA LYS A 6 6.88 17.15 35.55
C LYS A 6 7.60 17.26 34.20
N LEU A 7 7.47 18.39 33.52
CA LEU A 7 8.15 18.62 32.25
C LEU A 7 9.68 18.67 32.43
N LYS A 8 10.18 19.37 33.46
CA LYS A 8 11.63 19.39 33.78
C LYS A 8 12.17 17.99 34.05
N SER A 9 11.54 17.25 34.96
CA SER A 9 11.99 15.89 35.31
C SER A 9 11.97 14.94 34.12
N LEU A 10 11.00 15.09 33.21
CA LEU A 10 10.92 14.29 31.99
C LEU A 10 12.06 14.60 31.01
N LEU A 11 12.40 15.88 30.84
CA LEU A 11 13.49 16.29 29.97
C LEU A 11 14.86 15.91 30.54
N ASP A 12 15.01 15.95 31.87
CA ASP A 12 16.19 15.44 32.57
C ASP A 12 16.35 13.93 32.34
N GLU A 13 15.26 13.14 32.43
CA GLU A 13 15.26 11.70 32.12
C GLU A 13 15.67 11.41 30.66
N TRP A 14 15.30 12.30 29.73
CA TRP A 14 15.64 12.14 28.32
C TRP A 14 17.04 12.62 27.95
N GLU A 15 17.80 13.16 28.93
CA GLU A 15 19.11 13.80 28.73
C GLU A 15 19.02 15.07 27.84
N PHE A 16 17.91 15.82 27.94
CA PHE A 16 17.67 17.09 27.24
C PHE A 16 17.26 18.24 28.20
N PRO A 17 17.99 18.50 29.30
CA PRO A 17 17.65 19.57 30.23
C PRO A 17 17.62 20.95 29.55
N GLU A 18 18.44 21.17 28.51
CA GLU A 18 18.50 22.43 27.79
C GLU A 18 17.23 22.74 26.98
N MET A 19 16.41 21.72 26.68
CA MET A 19 15.19 21.90 25.90
C MET A 19 14.07 22.54 26.73
N TYR A 20 14.21 22.60 28.06
CA TYR A 20 13.18 23.16 28.92
C TYR A 20 12.95 24.66 28.64
N SER A 21 14.01 25.45 28.47
CA SER A 21 13.87 26.88 28.19
C SER A 21 13.21 27.11 26.83
N VAL A 22 13.58 26.33 25.81
CA VAL A 22 13.02 26.43 24.46
C VAL A 22 11.53 26.06 24.44
N LEU A 23 11.15 24.98 25.12
CA LEU A 23 9.75 24.57 25.20
C LEU A 23 8.91 25.57 26.02
N GLN A 24 9.49 26.13 27.08
CA GLN A 24 8.83 27.16 27.90
C GLN A 24 8.63 28.47 27.12
N GLU A 25 9.63 28.91 26.34
CA GLU A 25 9.54 30.10 25.47
C GLU A 25 8.45 29.96 24.40
N ASN A 26 8.14 28.72 23.99
CA ASN A 26 7.08 28.40 23.03
C ASN A 26 5.76 28.00 23.70
N GLU A 27 5.61 28.23 25.02
CA GLU A 27 4.40 27.91 25.81
C GLU A 27 3.99 26.43 25.75
N ILE A 28 4.94 25.52 25.51
CA ILE A 28 4.68 24.08 25.42
C ILE A 28 4.74 23.47 26.82
N THR A 29 3.58 23.04 27.34
CA THR A 29 3.51 22.24 28.57
C THR A 29 3.53 20.74 28.26
N ILE A 30 3.45 19.89 29.29
CA ILE A 30 3.35 18.44 29.12
C ILE A 30 2.11 18.01 28.31
N ASN A 31 1.04 18.83 28.35
CA ASN A 31 -0.17 18.59 27.58
C ASN A 31 -0.03 18.98 26.11
N GLU A 32 0.77 19.98 25.76
CA GLU A 32 1.03 20.31 24.35
C GLU A 32 2.12 19.39 23.79
N LEU A 33 3.05 18.91 24.63
CA LEU A 33 4.12 17.99 24.25
C LEU A 33 3.59 16.70 23.61
N LYS A 34 2.44 16.17 24.06
CA LYS A 34 1.79 14.99 23.45
C LYS A 34 1.34 15.23 22.00
N HIS A 35 1.10 16.47 21.60
CA HIS A 35 0.56 16.84 20.30
C HIS A 35 1.60 17.31 19.29
N LEU A 36 2.87 17.48 19.70
CA LEU A 36 3.93 17.92 18.79
C LEU A 36 4.09 16.98 17.58
N THR A 37 4.07 17.57 16.39
CA THR A 37 4.27 16.94 15.10
C THR A 37 5.72 17.04 14.63
N ASN A 38 6.05 16.41 13.50
CA ASN A 38 7.40 16.45 12.93
C ASN A 38 7.80 17.83 12.39
N GLU A 39 6.84 18.62 11.92
CA GLU A 39 7.10 20.00 11.48
C GLU A 39 7.32 20.93 12.68
N ASP A 40 6.57 20.76 13.77
CA ASP A 40 6.80 21.55 15.00
C ASP A 40 8.19 21.26 15.59
N LEU A 41 8.62 19.99 15.60
CA LEU A 41 9.97 19.61 16.04
C LEU A 41 11.08 20.17 15.14
N LYS A 42 10.78 20.48 13.88
CA LYS A 42 11.74 21.08 12.95
C LYS A 42 11.92 22.56 13.21
N GLU A 43 10.86 23.23 13.64
CA GLU A 43 10.89 24.62 14.09
C GLU A 43 11.59 24.76 15.45
N ILE A 44 11.24 23.89 16.41
CA ILE A 44 11.76 23.93 17.79
C ILE A 44 13.22 23.40 17.87
N ILE A 45 13.59 22.40 17.06
CA ILE A 45 14.92 21.77 17.12
C ILE A 45 15.58 21.78 15.72
N PRO A 46 16.19 22.90 15.29
CA PRO A 46 16.80 23.02 13.96
C PRO A 46 17.94 22.02 13.70
N VAL A 47 18.62 21.55 14.74
CA VAL A 47 19.72 20.59 14.62
C VAL A 47 19.18 19.17 14.41
N LEU A 48 19.41 18.59 13.23
CA LEU A 48 18.88 17.30 12.81
C LEU A 48 19.20 16.14 13.78
N GLY A 49 20.46 16.02 14.23
CA GLY A 49 20.88 14.94 15.12
C GLY A 49 20.20 15.00 16.50
N LYS A 50 20.05 16.20 17.07
CA LYS A 50 19.31 16.40 18.33
C LYS A 50 17.83 16.08 18.15
N ARG A 51 17.24 16.53 17.04
CA ARG A 51 15.83 16.29 16.70
C ARG A 51 15.50 14.81 16.57
N ILE A 52 16.37 14.01 15.96
CA ILE A 52 16.17 12.56 15.82
C ILE A 52 16.11 11.89 17.20
N ARG A 53 17.08 12.18 18.08
CA ARG A 53 17.14 11.60 19.43
C ARG A 53 15.96 12.04 20.29
N PHE A 54 15.60 13.32 20.23
CA PHE A 54 14.45 13.85 20.95
C PHE A 54 13.15 13.20 20.48
N ARG A 55 12.98 13.07 19.15
CA ARG A 55 11.80 12.42 18.54
C ARG A 55 11.64 10.97 19.00
N GLU A 56 12.72 10.21 19.08
CA GLU A 56 12.69 8.83 19.59
C GLU A 56 12.21 8.75 21.04
N LYS A 57 12.74 9.61 21.93
CA LYS A 57 12.30 9.68 23.33
C LYS A 57 10.85 10.12 23.47
N LEU A 58 10.44 11.14 22.72
CA LEU A 58 9.07 11.62 22.66
C LEU A 58 8.10 10.52 22.20
N PHE A 59 8.48 9.74 21.19
CA PHE A 59 7.69 8.62 20.69
C PHE A 59 7.48 7.54 21.77
N LEU A 60 8.55 7.08 22.40
CA LEU A 60 8.48 6.05 23.45
C LEU A 60 7.62 6.51 24.65
N TRP A 61 7.66 7.80 24.96
CA TRP A 61 6.83 8.37 26.01
C TRP A 61 5.35 8.48 25.61
N LYS A 62 5.05 8.89 24.38
CA LYS A 62 3.68 8.88 23.83
C LYS A 62 3.11 7.46 23.85
N GLU A 63 3.89 6.45 23.48
CA GLU A 63 3.47 5.04 23.51
C GLU A 63 3.09 4.55 24.92
N LYS A 64 3.81 5.00 25.96
CA LYS A 64 3.53 4.64 27.37
C LYS A 64 2.28 5.31 27.93
N ILE A 65 1.92 6.51 27.46
CA ILE A 65 0.86 7.34 28.06
C ILE A 65 -0.42 7.33 27.23
N CYS A 66 -0.32 7.11 25.92
CA CYS A 66 -1.45 6.95 25.02
C CYS A 66 -1.20 5.78 24.05
N PRO A 67 -1.63 4.55 24.41
CA PRO A 67 -1.46 3.37 23.56
C PRO A 67 -2.22 3.41 22.22
N GLN A 68 -2.98 4.48 21.94
CA GLN A 68 -3.88 4.60 20.79
C GLN A 68 -3.55 5.77 19.83
N SER A 69 -2.54 6.60 20.11
CA SER A 69 -2.13 7.66 19.17
C SER A 69 -0.94 7.22 18.34
N ASN A 70 -1.18 6.55 17.20
CA ASN A 70 -0.13 6.26 16.23
C ASN A 70 -0.44 6.93 14.90
N GLU A 71 -0.01 8.19 14.76
CA GLU A 71 0.36 8.74 13.46
C GLU A 71 1.81 8.34 13.17
N THR A 72 1.93 7.33 12.30
CA THR A 72 2.95 7.11 11.26
C THR A 72 4.42 7.49 11.50
N LEU A 73 5.28 6.46 11.59
CA LEU A 73 6.44 6.16 10.72
C LEU A 73 7.60 5.52 11.52
N SER A 74 7.62 4.18 11.60
CA SER A 74 8.87 3.43 11.49
C SER A 74 8.64 1.98 11.04
N VAL A 75 9.63 1.52 10.30
CA VAL A 75 9.69 0.35 9.43
C VAL A 75 9.94 -0.91 10.25
N HIS A 76 8.98 -1.83 10.27
CA HIS A 76 9.16 -3.28 10.09
C HIS A 76 7.81 -3.98 10.33
N SER A 77 7.36 -4.72 9.31
CA SER A 77 6.35 -5.78 9.34
C SER A 77 5.34 -5.75 10.50
N LYS A 78 4.39 -4.81 10.47
CA LYS A 78 3.15 -4.90 11.28
C LYS A 78 1.96 -5.48 10.50
N VAL A 79 2.16 -5.98 9.28
CA VAL A 79 1.05 -6.51 8.45
C VAL A 79 0.32 -7.66 9.16
N GLY A 80 1.04 -8.55 9.86
CA GLY A 80 0.45 -9.67 10.60
C GLY A 80 -0.33 -9.27 11.86
N THR A 81 0.05 -8.19 12.53
CA THR A 81 -0.68 -7.65 13.70
C THR A 81 -1.86 -6.77 13.27
N TRP A 82 -1.80 -6.21 12.06
CA TRP A 82 -2.84 -5.35 11.46
C TRP A 82 -4.01 -6.14 10.91
N LEU A 83 -3.77 -7.30 10.30
CA LEU A 83 -4.83 -8.21 9.81
C LEU A 83 -5.65 -8.85 10.94
N ASN A 84 -5.09 -8.94 12.14
CA ASN A 84 -5.69 -9.61 13.29
C ASN A 84 -6.18 -8.64 14.38
N SER A 85 -6.13 -7.33 14.15
CA SER A 85 -6.66 -6.36 15.10
C SER A 85 -8.19 -6.42 15.09
N PRO A 86 -8.86 -6.58 16.24
CA PRO A 86 -10.31 -6.60 16.30
C PRO A 86 -10.84 -5.24 15.81
N ALA A 87 -11.84 -5.27 14.94
CA ALA A 87 -12.51 -4.08 14.44
C ALA A 87 -13.02 -3.26 15.63
N ASN A 88 -12.41 -2.09 15.88
CA ASN A 88 -12.96 -1.12 16.82
C ASN A 88 -14.11 -0.39 16.11
N SER A 89 -15.27 -1.04 16.09
CA SER A 89 -16.53 -0.56 15.50
C SER A 89 -17.17 0.54 16.34
N LYS A 90 -16.45 1.65 16.50
CA LYS A 90 -17.02 2.93 16.95
C LYS A 90 -16.49 4.03 16.05
N GLY A 91 -17.12 4.24 14.90
CA GLY A 91 -16.85 5.45 14.12
C GLY A 91 -17.32 5.48 12.68
N PHE A 92 -17.47 4.34 11.99
CA PHE A 92 -17.86 4.36 10.57
C PHE A 92 -19.33 4.01 10.38
N ASN A 93 -20.10 4.98 9.86
CA ASN A 93 -21.52 4.85 9.54
C ASN A 93 -21.74 3.82 8.42
N ASP A 94 -22.92 3.20 8.41
CA ASP A 94 -23.35 2.30 7.32
C ASP A 94 -23.36 3.05 5.98
N ILE A 95 -22.64 2.55 4.97
CA ILE A 95 -22.52 3.16 3.63
C ILE A 95 -23.90 3.38 2.99
N ALA A 96 -24.86 2.50 3.29
CA ALA A 96 -26.23 2.70 2.83
C ALA A 96 -26.83 4.01 3.37
N GLN A 97 -26.53 4.36 4.63
CA GLN A 97 -26.95 5.61 5.24
C GLN A 97 -26.17 6.80 4.70
N ILE A 98 -24.86 6.66 4.50
CA ILE A 98 -24.00 7.72 3.94
C ILE A 98 -24.46 8.11 2.53
N LEU A 99 -24.76 7.13 1.67
CA LEU A 99 -25.27 7.40 0.33
C LEU A 99 -26.67 8.02 0.38
N ARG A 100 -27.51 7.64 1.34
CA ARG A 100 -28.85 8.21 1.52
C ARG A 100 -28.84 9.62 2.10
N SER A 101 -27.80 10.03 2.83
CA SER A 101 -27.72 11.35 3.45
C SER A 101 -27.46 12.45 2.41
N CYS A 102 -26.68 12.17 1.37
CA CYS A 102 -26.36 13.13 0.31
C CYS A 102 -27.21 12.95 -0.97
N GLY A 103 -27.50 14.07 -1.67
CA GLY A 103 -28.31 14.04 -2.89
C GLY A 103 -27.67 13.25 -4.04
N LYS A 104 -26.33 13.34 -4.17
CA LYS A 104 -25.57 12.57 -5.17
C LYS A 104 -25.65 11.07 -4.91
N GLY A 105 -25.48 10.64 -3.66
CA GLY A 105 -25.55 9.23 -3.27
C GLY A 105 -26.93 8.63 -3.54
N ARG A 106 -28.01 9.35 -3.23
CA ARG A 106 -29.38 8.92 -3.58
C ARG A 106 -29.56 8.71 -5.08
N ALA A 107 -29.13 9.68 -5.89
CA ALA A 107 -29.21 9.57 -7.34
C ALA A 107 -28.45 8.35 -7.90
N ILE A 108 -27.30 8.02 -7.31
CA ILE A 108 -26.51 6.84 -7.69
C ILE A 108 -27.26 5.53 -7.36
N VAL A 109 -27.87 5.46 -6.17
CA VAL A 109 -28.64 4.28 -5.73
C VAL A 109 -29.89 4.10 -6.60
N ASP A 110 -30.61 5.19 -6.90
CA ASP A 110 -31.79 5.17 -7.78
C ASP A 110 -31.41 4.71 -9.19
N TYR A 111 -30.34 5.28 -9.77
CA TYR A 111 -29.82 4.87 -11.07
C TYR A 111 -29.46 3.39 -11.10
N TYR A 112 -28.75 2.89 -10.09
CA TYR A 112 -28.38 1.48 -10.02
C TYR A 112 -29.61 0.57 -9.91
N THR A 113 -30.64 0.99 -9.19
CA THR A 113 -31.89 0.21 -9.06
C THR A 113 -32.58 0.04 -10.42
N GLU A 114 -32.50 1.04 -11.30
CA GLU A 114 -33.07 0.99 -12.65
C GLU A 114 -32.17 0.23 -13.65
N ASN A 115 -30.85 0.39 -13.55
CA ASN A 115 -29.90 -0.05 -14.59
C ASN A 115 -29.08 -1.29 -14.21
N ASN A 116 -29.13 -1.72 -12.95
CA ASN A 116 -28.36 -2.83 -12.37
C ASN A 116 -26.84 -2.72 -12.54
N GLN A 117 -26.31 -1.53 -12.85
CA GLN A 117 -24.89 -1.25 -13.07
C GLN A 117 -24.55 0.20 -12.72
N LEU A 118 -23.31 0.43 -12.30
CA LEU A 118 -22.73 1.75 -12.04
C LEU A 118 -21.91 2.25 -13.23
N LEU A 119 -22.03 3.56 -13.50
CA LEU A 119 -21.12 4.29 -14.37
C LEU A 119 -19.76 4.49 -13.69
N GLU A 120 -18.72 4.74 -14.47
CA GLU A 120 -17.38 5.05 -13.95
C GLU A 120 -17.40 6.29 -13.05
N SER A 121 -18.16 7.32 -13.42
CA SER A 121 -18.39 8.50 -12.58
C SER A 121 -19.03 8.16 -11.24
N HIS A 122 -20.04 7.28 -11.22
CA HIS A 122 -20.71 6.85 -9.98
C HIS A 122 -19.74 6.14 -9.03
N ARG A 123 -18.81 5.33 -9.55
CA ARG A 123 -17.78 4.66 -8.73
C ARG A 123 -16.88 5.68 -8.05
N HIS A 124 -16.44 6.68 -8.81
CA HIS A 124 -15.65 7.78 -8.27
C HIS A 124 -16.42 8.57 -7.21
N ASP A 125 -17.68 8.92 -7.51
CA ASP A 125 -18.53 9.67 -6.59
C ASP A 125 -18.81 8.91 -5.28
N ILE A 126 -18.99 7.59 -5.32
CA ILE A 126 -19.13 6.76 -4.10
C ILE A 126 -17.88 6.87 -3.22
N ILE A 127 -16.69 6.78 -3.82
CA ILE A 127 -15.43 6.92 -3.09
C ILE A 127 -15.33 8.31 -2.48
N SER A 128 -15.63 9.36 -3.26
CA SER A 128 -15.59 10.74 -2.79
C SER A 128 -16.57 10.98 -1.63
N ILE A 129 -17.80 10.47 -1.72
CA ILE A 129 -18.81 10.57 -0.65
C ILE A 129 -18.32 9.89 0.63
N ILE A 130 -17.71 8.71 0.52
CA ILE A 130 -17.15 8.00 1.68
C ILE A 130 -16.01 8.80 2.31
N LEU A 131 -15.09 9.34 1.48
CA LEU A 131 -13.97 10.15 1.97
C LEU A 131 -14.45 11.46 2.63
N GLU A 132 -15.45 12.12 2.05
CA GLU A 132 -16.07 13.32 2.62
C GLU A 132 -16.69 13.05 3.99
N GLU A 133 -17.39 11.92 4.15
CA GLU A 133 -17.96 11.49 5.44
C GLU A 133 -16.87 11.23 6.48
N VAL A 134 -15.77 10.60 6.08
CA VAL A 134 -14.62 10.31 6.97
C VAL A 134 -14.01 11.60 7.51
N VAL A 135 -13.81 12.57 6.63
CA VAL A 135 -13.29 13.90 6.99
C VAL A 135 -14.29 14.64 7.90
N THR A 136 -15.58 14.61 7.55
CA THR A 136 -16.63 15.32 8.29
C THR A 136 -16.84 14.75 9.70
N SER A 137 -16.80 13.42 9.82
CA SER A 137 -16.95 12.71 11.09
C SER A 137 -15.64 12.66 11.91
N ASN A 138 -14.55 13.23 11.38
CA ASN A 138 -13.21 13.17 11.98
C ASN A 138 -12.82 11.74 12.40
N CYS A 139 -13.20 10.75 11.58
CA CYS A 139 -12.93 9.35 11.88
C CYS A 139 -11.63 8.89 11.21
N ILE A 140 -10.95 7.95 11.86
CA ILE A 140 -9.72 7.37 11.33
C ILE A 140 -10.10 6.05 10.68
N LEU A 141 -9.91 5.93 9.38
CA LEU A 141 -10.07 4.67 8.66
C LEU A 141 -8.83 3.78 8.90
N HIS A 142 -9.07 2.60 9.46
CA HIS A 142 -8.07 1.55 9.55
C HIS A 142 -8.21 0.56 8.38
N ILE A 143 -7.14 -0.19 8.09
CA ILE A 143 -7.15 -1.24 7.06
C ILE A 143 -8.21 -2.31 7.34
N SER A 144 -8.53 -2.58 8.61
CA SER A 144 -9.62 -3.47 9.00
C SER A 144 -10.99 -2.99 8.50
N ASP A 145 -11.18 -1.67 8.40
CA ASP A 145 -12.44 -1.06 7.97
C ASP A 145 -12.59 -1.16 6.46
N PHE A 146 -11.49 -1.29 5.72
CA PHE A 146 -11.53 -1.47 4.26
C PHE A 146 -12.30 -2.72 3.85
N THR A 147 -12.10 -3.85 4.55
CA THR A 147 -12.85 -5.08 4.28
C THR A 147 -14.34 -4.86 4.48
N LEU A 148 -14.71 -4.22 5.60
CA LEU A 148 -16.11 -3.92 5.92
C LEU A 148 -16.74 -2.95 4.91
N ILE A 149 -16.00 -1.92 4.49
CA ILE A 149 -16.41 -0.96 3.47
C ILE A 149 -16.65 -1.66 2.13
N CYS A 150 -15.71 -2.52 1.72
CA CYS A 150 -15.83 -3.29 0.48
C CYS A 150 -17.05 -4.22 0.52
N GLU A 151 -17.28 -4.92 1.63
CA GLU A 151 -18.44 -5.80 1.80
C GLU A 151 -19.75 -5.02 1.73
N GLN A 152 -19.83 -3.84 2.37
CA GLN A 152 -21.00 -2.97 2.30
C GLN A 152 -21.24 -2.46 0.87
N ILE A 153 -20.22 -1.99 0.16
CA ILE A 153 -20.34 -1.57 -1.24
C ILE A 153 -20.83 -2.72 -2.11
N LEU A 154 -20.25 -3.91 -1.96
CA LEU A 154 -20.65 -5.11 -2.72
C LEU A 154 -22.08 -5.56 -2.39
N SER A 155 -22.53 -5.40 -1.15
CA SER A 155 -23.91 -5.70 -0.77
C SER A 155 -24.92 -4.72 -1.38
N LEU A 156 -24.55 -3.45 -1.53
CA LEU A 156 -25.37 -2.43 -2.16
C LEU A 156 -25.38 -2.56 -3.70
N PHE A 157 -24.27 -2.99 -4.27
CA PHE A 157 -24.06 -3.07 -5.72
C PHE A 157 -23.55 -4.46 -6.15
N PRO A 158 -24.35 -5.54 -5.98
CA PRO A 158 -23.90 -6.92 -6.17
C PRO A 158 -23.40 -7.24 -7.59
N ASN A 159 -23.92 -6.54 -8.60
CA ASN A 159 -23.56 -6.77 -10.01
C ASN A 159 -22.23 -6.10 -10.40
N GLU A 160 -21.58 -5.40 -9.48
CA GLU A 160 -20.29 -4.77 -9.72
C GLU A 160 -19.11 -5.74 -9.64
N ASN A 161 -19.30 -6.90 -9.00
CA ASN A 161 -18.27 -7.94 -8.91
C ASN A 161 -18.30 -8.90 -10.12
N LYS A 162 -18.26 -8.32 -11.33
CA LYS A 162 -18.38 -9.08 -12.58
C LYS A 162 -17.24 -10.07 -12.78
N ILE A 163 -16.00 -9.64 -12.53
CA ILE A 163 -14.80 -10.46 -12.76
C ILE A 163 -14.84 -11.75 -11.93
N LYS A 164 -15.18 -11.65 -10.64
CA LYS A 164 -15.21 -12.83 -9.75
C LYS A 164 -16.35 -13.78 -10.10
N SER A 165 -17.52 -13.23 -10.42
CA SER A 165 -18.70 -14.01 -10.81
C SER A 165 -18.48 -14.72 -12.15
N ASP A 166 -17.95 -14.01 -13.14
CA ASP A 166 -17.63 -14.56 -14.46
C ASP A 166 -16.56 -15.65 -14.35
N PHE A 167 -15.51 -15.43 -13.55
CA PHE A 167 -14.48 -16.43 -13.32
C PHE A 167 -15.05 -17.69 -12.67
N LYS A 168 -15.93 -17.55 -11.68
CA LYS A 168 -16.58 -18.69 -11.02
C LYS A 168 -17.52 -19.46 -11.96
N LEU A 169 -18.21 -18.76 -12.85
CA LEU A 169 -19.07 -19.38 -13.86
C LEU A 169 -18.24 -20.16 -14.90
N LEU A 170 -17.15 -19.57 -15.40
CA LEU A 170 -16.27 -20.18 -16.39
C LEU A 170 -15.41 -21.31 -15.79
N TYR A 171 -15.01 -21.18 -14.53
CA TYR A 171 -14.13 -22.11 -13.83
C TYR A 171 -14.68 -22.45 -12.43
N PRO A 172 -15.72 -23.29 -12.34
CA PRO A 172 -16.27 -23.75 -11.08
C PRO A 172 -15.18 -24.37 -10.19
N ASP A 173 -15.27 -24.12 -8.89
CA ASP A 173 -14.33 -24.62 -7.85
C ASP A 173 -12.86 -24.24 -8.05
N SER A 174 -12.56 -23.34 -8.99
CA SER A 174 -11.20 -22.95 -9.34
C SER A 174 -10.74 -21.66 -8.66
N GLU A 175 -11.66 -20.97 -7.99
CA GLU A 175 -11.48 -19.64 -7.39
C GLU A 175 -10.22 -19.55 -6.49
N ASN A 176 -10.00 -20.59 -5.68
CA ASN A 176 -8.90 -20.63 -4.71
C ASN A 176 -7.76 -21.61 -5.10
N LEU A 177 -7.77 -22.13 -6.33
CA LEU A 177 -6.76 -23.11 -6.77
C LEU A 177 -5.36 -22.50 -6.86
N LEU A 178 -5.25 -21.23 -7.28
CA LEU A 178 -3.97 -20.54 -7.31
C LEU A 178 -3.37 -20.48 -5.90
N TYR A 179 -4.12 -19.96 -4.93
CA TYR A 179 -3.70 -19.83 -3.54
C TYR A 179 -3.36 -21.19 -2.90
N SER A 180 -4.25 -22.18 -3.04
CA SER A 180 -4.07 -23.51 -2.42
C SER A 180 -2.93 -24.32 -3.02
N LYS A 181 -2.57 -24.09 -4.30
CA LYS A 181 -1.47 -24.79 -4.98
C LYS A 181 -0.19 -23.97 -5.04
N TRP A 182 -0.21 -22.70 -4.61
CA TRP A 182 0.91 -21.77 -4.78
C TRP A 182 2.20 -22.31 -4.18
N GLU A 183 2.18 -22.71 -2.91
CA GLU A 183 3.38 -23.20 -2.22
C GLU A 183 3.98 -24.45 -2.89
N LYS A 184 3.12 -25.39 -3.31
CA LYS A 184 3.54 -26.58 -4.05
C LYS A 184 4.14 -26.23 -5.41
N PHE A 185 3.59 -25.21 -6.07
CA PHE A 185 4.11 -24.70 -7.33
C PHE A 185 5.48 -24.05 -7.15
N ILE A 186 5.64 -23.16 -6.16
CA ILE A 186 6.91 -22.48 -5.85
C ILE A 186 8.04 -23.49 -5.64
N ASN A 187 7.82 -24.52 -4.82
CA ASN A 187 8.84 -25.53 -4.56
C ASN A 187 9.27 -26.25 -5.84
N ARG A 188 8.30 -26.65 -6.68
CA ARG A 188 8.58 -27.34 -7.95
C ARG A 188 9.27 -26.45 -8.98
N ILE A 189 8.85 -25.19 -9.09
CA ILE A 189 9.38 -24.29 -10.11
C ILE A 189 10.81 -23.84 -9.77
N ILE A 190 11.15 -23.68 -8.49
CA ILE A 190 12.53 -23.39 -8.06
C ILE A 190 13.48 -24.54 -8.45
N ASP A 191 13.09 -25.79 -8.22
CA ASP A 191 13.86 -26.96 -8.66
C ASP A 191 14.03 -26.98 -10.18
N PHE A 192 12.96 -26.65 -10.90
CA PHE A 192 13.01 -26.53 -12.35
C PHE A 192 13.96 -25.41 -12.81
N PHE A 193 13.93 -24.25 -12.17
CA PHE A 193 14.81 -23.10 -12.47
C PHE A 193 16.28 -23.47 -12.35
N ASN A 194 16.66 -24.21 -11.30
CA ASN A 194 18.04 -24.65 -11.09
C ASN A 194 18.63 -25.43 -12.28
N SER A 195 17.78 -26.15 -13.01
CA SER A 195 18.20 -27.00 -14.13
C SER A 195 18.02 -26.33 -15.50
N ASN A 196 17.14 -25.34 -15.62
CA ASN A 196 16.68 -24.83 -16.92
C ASN A 196 17.03 -23.36 -17.21
N ILE A 197 17.37 -22.56 -16.20
CA ILE A 197 17.84 -21.19 -16.41
C ILE A 197 19.31 -21.24 -16.86
N LYS A 198 19.58 -20.66 -18.04
CA LYS A 198 20.91 -20.73 -18.67
C LYS A 198 21.60 -19.37 -18.76
N ASP A 199 20.84 -18.29 -18.87
CA ASP A 199 21.40 -16.95 -18.94
C ASP A 199 22.00 -16.52 -17.60
N GLN A 200 23.05 -15.70 -17.67
CA GLN A 200 23.83 -15.31 -16.50
C GLN A 200 23.03 -14.43 -15.54
N ALA A 201 22.31 -13.43 -16.07
CA ALA A 201 21.52 -12.49 -15.27
C ALA A 201 20.45 -13.21 -14.43
N SER A 202 19.67 -14.11 -15.05
CA SER A 202 18.65 -14.87 -14.31
C SER A 202 19.25 -15.88 -13.32
N ARG A 203 20.48 -16.38 -13.56
CA ARG A 203 21.19 -17.24 -12.60
C ARG A 203 21.62 -16.46 -11.37
N GLU A 204 22.06 -15.21 -11.53
CA GLU A 204 22.39 -14.31 -10.42
C GLU A 204 21.13 -13.97 -9.61
N GLU A 205 20.03 -13.66 -10.28
CA GLU A 205 18.73 -13.43 -9.63
C GLU A 205 18.21 -14.67 -8.87
N LEU A 206 18.37 -15.87 -9.43
CA LEU A 206 18.02 -17.11 -8.75
C LEU A 206 18.90 -17.37 -7.52
N ALA A 207 20.19 -17.02 -7.58
CA ALA A 207 21.09 -17.13 -6.42
C ALA A 207 20.66 -16.18 -5.29
N LEU A 208 20.27 -14.95 -5.62
CA LEU A 208 19.69 -14.00 -4.66
C LEU A 208 18.38 -14.53 -4.08
N CYS A 209 17.51 -15.09 -4.91
CA CYS A 209 16.23 -15.66 -4.47
C CYS A 209 16.39 -16.72 -3.37
N LYS A 210 17.47 -17.52 -3.41
CA LYS A 210 17.75 -18.56 -2.39
C LYS A 210 18.20 -17.98 -1.04
N GLN A 211 18.66 -16.74 -1.01
CA GLN A 211 19.11 -16.07 0.22
C GLN A 211 17.96 -15.33 0.93
N LEU A 212 16.81 -15.19 0.29
CA LEU A 212 15.66 -14.48 0.85
C LEU A 212 14.95 -15.34 1.91
N SER A 213 14.67 -14.72 3.05
CA SER A 213 13.86 -15.31 4.13
C SER A 213 12.38 -14.91 4.07
N ASN A 214 12.08 -13.78 3.41
CA ASN A 214 10.73 -13.24 3.28
C ASN A 214 9.97 -13.94 2.13
N LYS A 215 8.80 -14.50 2.45
CA LYS A 215 7.93 -15.20 1.49
C LYS A 215 7.49 -14.31 0.32
N ASP A 216 7.18 -13.05 0.55
CA ASP A 216 6.73 -12.12 -0.49
C ASP A 216 7.87 -11.78 -1.44
N SER A 217 9.09 -11.59 -0.92
CA SER A 217 10.29 -11.39 -1.74
C SER A 217 10.58 -12.62 -2.59
N VAL A 218 10.46 -13.83 -2.02
CA VAL A 218 10.59 -15.09 -2.78
C VAL A 218 9.52 -15.19 -3.88
N ASN A 219 8.25 -14.90 -3.55
CA ASN A 219 7.16 -14.92 -4.52
C ASN A 219 7.40 -13.96 -5.69
N TYR A 220 7.82 -12.73 -5.40
CA TYR A 220 8.17 -11.73 -6.41
C TYR A 220 9.30 -12.22 -7.32
N MET A 221 10.38 -12.75 -6.74
CA MET A 221 11.52 -13.26 -7.50
C MET A 221 11.12 -14.44 -8.38
N VAL A 222 10.29 -15.36 -7.87
CA VAL A 222 9.81 -16.50 -8.66
C VAL A 222 8.96 -16.03 -9.83
N ILE A 223 8.03 -15.09 -9.63
CA ILE A 223 7.20 -14.52 -10.72
C ILE A 223 8.09 -13.87 -11.78
N LYS A 224 9.09 -13.08 -11.36
CA LYS A 224 10.05 -12.44 -12.27
C LYS A 224 10.84 -13.48 -13.09
N LEU A 225 11.34 -14.53 -12.44
CA LEU A 225 12.14 -15.60 -13.07
C LEU A 225 11.34 -16.52 -14.00
N LEU A 226 10.00 -16.47 -13.98
CA LEU A 226 9.19 -17.22 -14.95
C LEU A 226 9.55 -16.88 -16.39
N ASN A 227 9.87 -15.62 -16.69
CA ASN A 227 10.26 -15.18 -18.04
C ASN A 227 11.61 -15.74 -18.51
N SER A 228 12.42 -16.27 -17.60
CA SER A 228 13.70 -16.91 -17.91
C SER A 228 13.52 -18.33 -18.46
N VAL A 229 12.40 -18.98 -18.13
CA VAL A 229 12.03 -20.31 -18.67
C VAL A 229 10.88 -20.24 -19.68
N ILE A 230 9.89 -19.40 -19.44
CA ILE A 230 8.81 -19.06 -20.37
C ILE A 230 9.31 -17.90 -21.24
N LYS A 231 10.11 -18.25 -22.25
CA LYS A 231 10.79 -17.24 -23.05
C LYS A 231 9.80 -16.40 -23.85
N PRO A 232 9.95 -15.07 -23.86
CA PRO A 232 9.13 -14.22 -24.70
C PRO A 232 9.32 -14.53 -26.18
N THR A 233 8.21 -14.62 -26.91
CA THR A 233 8.16 -14.93 -28.35
C THR A 233 7.82 -13.72 -29.20
N ALA A 234 7.38 -12.62 -28.58
CA ALA A 234 6.97 -11.39 -29.27
C ALA A 234 8.12 -10.77 -30.08
N ARG A 235 7.77 -10.19 -31.23
CA ARG A 235 8.68 -9.48 -32.13
C ARG A 235 8.01 -8.21 -32.63
N PHE A 236 8.75 -7.10 -32.63
CA PHE A 236 8.27 -5.79 -33.03
C PHE A 236 9.12 -5.25 -34.18
N LYS A 237 8.52 -4.49 -35.10
CA LYS A 237 9.30 -3.79 -36.13
C LYS A 237 10.15 -2.71 -35.46
N SER A 238 11.43 -2.64 -35.83
CA SER A 238 12.29 -1.51 -35.48
C SER A 238 11.72 -0.21 -36.09
N GLN A 239 12.14 0.94 -35.56
CA GLN A 239 11.77 2.26 -36.10
C GLN A 239 12.11 2.39 -37.60
N ASP A 240 13.18 1.72 -38.04
CA ASP A 240 13.63 1.70 -39.44
C ASP A 240 12.89 0.66 -40.32
N GLY A 241 11.90 -0.06 -39.78
CA GLY A 241 11.04 -1.01 -40.50
C GLY A 241 11.70 -2.32 -40.97
N ASN A 242 13.02 -2.37 -41.06
CA ASN A 242 13.76 -3.46 -41.71
C ASN A 242 14.10 -4.64 -40.80
N VAL A 243 14.14 -4.45 -39.47
CA VAL A 243 14.53 -5.50 -38.51
C VAL A 243 13.42 -5.73 -37.50
N LEU A 244 13.03 -7.00 -37.32
CA LEU A 244 12.15 -7.40 -36.22
C LEU A 244 12.98 -7.53 -34.94
N LYS A 245 12.83 -6.57 -34.01
CA LYS A 245 13.42 -6.63 -32.67
C LYS A 245 12.69 -7.69 -31.85
N LYS A 246 13.43 -8.66 -31.33
CA LYS A 246 12.89 -9.69 -30.42
C LYS A 246 12.72 -9.09 -29.02
N PHE A 247 11.59 -9.37 -28.40
CA PHE A 247 11.35 -9.03 -27.00
C PHE A 247 12.27 -9.87 -26.10
N THR A 248 13.03 -9.20 -25.23
CA THR A 248 14.03 -9.86 -24.39
C THR A 248 13.42 -10.38 -23.08
N ILE A 249 14.15 -11.23 -22.35
CA ILE A 249 13.74 -11.68 -21.01
C ILE A 249 13.57 -10.47 -20.08
N SER A 250 14.49 -9.50 -20.14
CA SER A 250 14.40 -8.26 -19.36
C SER A 250 13.13 -7.47 -19.70
N ASP A 251 12.82 -7.31 -20.99
CA ASP A 251 11.59 -6.62 -21.40
C ASP A 251 10.34 -7.33 -20.86
N ALA A 252 10.35 -8.67 -20.87
CA ALA A 252 9.25 -9.48 -20.32
C ALA A 252 9.11 -9.35 -18.81
N GLN A 253 10.22 -9.34 -18.08
CA GLN A 253 10.23 -9.10 -16.63
C GLN A 253 9.65 -7.72 -16.30
N GLU A 254 10.12 -6.66 -16.96
CA GLU A 254 9.61 -5.29 -16.77
C GLU A 254 8.14 -5.13 -17.19
N SER A 255 7.69 -5.92 -18.17
CA SER A 255 6.28 -5.91 -18.59
C SER A 255 5.35 -6.67 -17.66
N LEU A 256 5.88 -7.59 -16.85
CA LEU A 256 5.08 -8.45 -15.97
C LEU A 256 5.04 -7.91 -14.54
N THR A 257 6.17 -7.42 -14.04
CA THR A 257 6.30 -6.96 -12.66
C THR A 257 6.93 -5.56 -12.56
N LEU A 258 6.41 -4.77 -11.63
CA LEU A 258 6.96 -3.47 -11.25
C LEU A 258 7.26 -3.47 -9.75
N HIS A 259 8.55 -3.34 -9.42
CA HIS A 259 8.97 -3.21 -8.03
C HIS A 259 9.10 -1.73 -7.63
N VAL A 260 8.42 -1.36 -6.54
CA VAL A 260 8.41 -0.03 -5.98
C VAL A 260 8.83 -0.12 -4.52
N THR A 261 9.92 0.54 -4.13
CA THR A 261 10.41 0.48 -2.75
C THR A 261 9.46 1.17 -1.79
N ASN A 262 9.01 2.37 -2.16
CA ASN A 262 8.11 3.20 -1.37
C ASN A 262 6.92 3.67 -2.21
N LEU A 263 5.74 3.81 -1.60
CA LEU A 263 4.53 4.27 -2.31
C LEU A 263 4.73 5.65 -2.99
N SER A 264 5.61 6.50 -2.44
CA SER A 264 5.95 7.79 -3.05
C SER A 264 6.55 7.69 -4.45
N ASP A 265 7.21 6.59 -4.77
CA ASP A 265 7.83 6.37 -6.10
C ASP A 265 6.84 5.76 -7.10
N TYR A 266 5.67 5.33 -6.64
CA TYR A 266 4.68 4.64 -7.47
C TYR A 266 4.26 5.49 -8.67
N GLU A 267 3.83 6.73 -8.43
CA GLU A 267 3.32 7.61 -9.48
C GLU A 267 4.38 7.91 -10.53
N VAL A 268 5.61 8.18 -10.09
CA VAL A 268 6.74 8.44 -10.98
C VAL A 268 7.03 7.21 -11.85
N LYS A 269 7.08 6.02 -11.26
CA LYS A 269 7.38 4.78 -11.98
C LYS A 269 6.26 4.37 -12.95
N ILE A 270 5.00 4.49 -12.54
CA ILE A 270 3.86 4.13 -13.40
C ILE A 270 3.70 5.11 -14.56
N ASN A 271 3.94 6.42 -14.34
CA ASN A 271 3.89 7.41 -15.40
C ASN A 271 5.03 7.22 -16.41
N GLY A 272 6.25 6.96 -15.93
CA GLY A 272 7.37 6.62 -16.82
C GLY A 272 7.10 5.36 -17.67
N LEU A 273 6.42 4.35 -17.11
CA LEU A 273 5.98 3.18 -17.87
C LEU A 273 4.92 3.55 -18.93
N LYS A 274 3.90 4.32 -18.56
CA LYS A 274 2.85 4.78 -19.50
C LYS A 274 3.49 5.54 -20.66
N GLU A 275 4.39 6.48 -20.37
CA GLU A 275 5.12 7.24 -21.39
C GLU A 275 5.92 6.32 -22.32
N LYS A 276 6.69 5.36 -21.76
CA LYS A 276 7.46 4.37 -22.53
C LYS A 276 6.58 3.57 -23.51
N TYR A 277 5.44 3.06 -23.04
CA TYR A 277 4.54 2.24 -23.88
C TYR A 277 3.77 3.09 -24.89
N TYR A 278 3.24 4.24 -24.50
CA TYR A 278 2.48 5.12 -25.39
C TYR A 278 3.35 5.79 -26.45
N ALA A 279 4.60 6.14 -26.14
CA ALA A 279 5.58 6.58 -27.14
C ALA A 279 5.81 5.53 -28.25
N SER A 280 5.59 4.25 -27.92
CA SER A 280 5.70 3.13 -28.86
C SER A 280 4.35 2.69 -29.46
N SER A 281 3.29 3.49 -29.31
CA SER A 281 1.91 3.16 -29.72
C SER A 281 1.38 1.84 -29.14
N ASN A 282 1.91 1.41 -27.99
CA ASN A 282 1.48 0.21 -27.28
C ASN A 282 0.61 0.57 -26.09
N THR A 283 -0.34 -0.29 -25.74
CA THR A 283 -1.12 -0.14 -24.50
C THR A 283 -0.39 -0.75 -23.32
N LEU A 284 -0.54 -0.14 -22.15
CA LEU A 284 -0.08 -0.73 -20.90
C LEU A 284 -0.90 -2.00 -20.62
N GLN A 285 -0.23 -3.14 -20.49
CA GLN A 285 -0.86 -4.40 -20.11
C GLN A 285 -1.01 -4.47 -18.58
N PRO A 286 -1.89 -5.34 -18.06
CA PRO A 286 -1.94 -5.61 -16.63
C PRO A 286 -0.57 -6.03 -16.09
N ILE A 287 -0.10 -5.35 -15.05
CA ILE A 287 1.19 -5.58 -14.41
C ILE A 287 1.02 -5.86 -12.92
N ILE A 288 1.90 -6.69 -12.36
CA ILE A 288 1.94 -6.97 -10.92
C ILE A 288 2.83 -5.93 -10.26
N ILE A 289 2.27 -5.14 -9.35
CA ILE A 289 3.01 -4.11 -8.63
C ILE A 289 3.35 -4.63 -7.24
N VAL A 290 4.64 -4.71 -6.94
CA VAL A 290 5.16 -5.15 -5.65
C VAL A 290 5.71 -3.94 -4.93
N VAL A 291 5.17 -3.64 -3.74
CA VAL A 291 5.58 -2.52 -2.91
C VAL A 291 6.30 -3.02 -1.68
N GLY A 292 7.56 -2.63 -1.49
CA GLY A 292 8.35 -3.03 -0.32
C GLY A 292 9.86 -2.96 -0.53
N ALA A 293 10.59 -3.12 0.57
CA ALA A 293 12.05 -3.23 0.58
C ALA A 293 12.50 -4.69 0.52
#